data_AF-A0A328RXJ6-F1
#
_entry.id   AF-A0A328RXJ6-F1
#
_cell.length_a   1.000
_cell.length_b   1.000
_cell.length_c   1.000
_cell.angle_alpha   90.00
_cell.angle_beta   90.00
_cell.angle_gamma   90.00
#
_symmetry.space_group_name_H-M   'P 1'
#
loop_
_entity.id
_entity.type
_entity.pdbx_description
1 polymer ?
#
loop_
_entity_poly.entity_id
_entity_poly.type
_entity_poly.pdbx_seq_one_letter_code
_entity_poly.pdbx_strand_id
1 'polypeptide(L)'
;MIKCPRCGFHNQNNDKYCIYCGFKLISSSDNAYDKTVIKQKNMLISILLAIFLPGISYFYIEQWYSGILFLLLIPLIFISYAVIAAFYSSTYSISSEIGVYLVMLTWLVLYIFQIYKVIKLTKLINQGIIRF
;
A
#
# COMPACT_ATOMS: atom_id res chain seq x y z
N MET A 1 28.95 -27.32 19.32
CA MET A 1 27.90 -27.65 20.31
C MET A 1 27.16 -26.36 20.62
N ILE A 2 25.83 -26.38 20.75
CA ILE A 2 25.00 -25.18 21.02
C ILE A 2 24.32 -25.30 22.39
N LYS A 3 24.43 -24.25 23.21
CA LYS A 3 23.80 -24.21 24.54
C LYS A 3 22.36 -23.73 24.42
N CYS A 4 21.42 -24.48 24.99
CA CYS A 4 20.01 -24.09 25.02
C CYS A 4 19.82 -22.86 25.93
N PRO A 5 19.19 -21.77 25.45
CA PRO A 5 18.96 -20.58 26.26
C PRO A 5 17.87 -20.79 27.33
N ARG A 6 17.00 -21.80 27.16
CA ARG A 6 15.90 -22.07 28.10
C ARG A 6 16.32 -22.90 29.30
N CYS A 7 17.07 -23.98 29.09
CA CYS A 7 17.45 -24.92 30.16
C CYS A 7 18.96 -25.03 30.40
N GLY A 8 19.79 -24.40 29.57
CA GLY A 8 21.26 -24.47 29.70
C GLY A 8 21.91 -25.76 29.20
N PHE A 9 21.15 -26.73 28.68
CA PHE A 9 21.66 -28.00 28.16
C PHE A 9 22.49 -27.81 26.87
N HIS A 10 23.57 -28.58 26.70
CA HIS A 10 24.45 -28.51 25.53
C HIS A 10 24.00 -29.54 24.47
N ASN A 11 23.49 -29.04 23.35
CA ASN A 11 23.02 -29.84 22.23
C ASN A 11 24.07 -29.86 21.09
N GLN A 12 23.91 -30.77 20.14
CA GLN A 12 24.75 -30.79 18.94
C GLN A 12 24.39 -29.63 18.01
N ASN A 13 25.32 -29.21 17.15
CA ASN A 13 25.12 -28.03 16.28
C ASN A 13 23.97 -28.18 15.26
N ASN A 14 23.54 -29.41 14.99
CA ASN A 14 22.47 -29.72 14.03
C ASN A 14 21.12 -30.02 14.69
N ASP A 15 21.04 -29.98 16.03
CA ASP A 15 19.78 -30.27 16.73
C ASP A 15 18.81 -29.09 16.55
N LYS A 16 17.67 -29.34 15.90
CA LYS A 16 16.61 -28.34 15.69
C LYS A 16 15.87 -27.98 16.99
N TYR A 17 15.88 -28.89 17.95
CA TYR A 17 15.21 -28.75 19.24
C TYR A 17 16.12 -29.27 20.34
N CYS A 18 16.03 -28.66 21.51
CA CYS A 18 16.75 -29.11 22.68
C CYS A 18 16.22 -30.48 23.11
N ILE A 19 17.09 -31.49 23.15
CA ILE A 19 16.68 -32.86 23.50
C ILE A 19 16.14 -32.99 24.93
N TYR A 20 16.57 -32.08 25.82
CA TYR A 20 16.16 -32.09 27.22
C TYR A 20 14.82 -31.39 27.50
N CYS A 21 14.52 -30.26 26.85
CA CYS A 21 13.34 -29.44 27.19
C CYS A 21 12.41 -29.14 26.00
N GLY A 22 12.72 -29.62 24.80
CA GLY A 22 11.95 -29.40 23.58
C GLY A 22 12.01 -27.97 23.02
N PHE A 23 12.82 -27.07 23.59
CA PHE A 23 12.96 -25.70 23.09
C PHE A 23 13.61 -25.68 21.70
N LYS A 24 13.01 -24.99 20.72
CA LYS A 24 13.55 -24.86 19.36
C LYS A 24 14.90 -24.12 19.39
N LEU A 25 15.95 -24.78 18.92
CA LEU A 25 17.28 -24.20 18.83
C LEU A 25 17.41 -23.54 17.47
N ILE A 26 17.67 -22.25 17.45
CA ILE A 26 17.88 -21.49 16.22
C ILE A 26 19.32 -21.78 15.80
N SER A 27 19.52 -22.67 14.83
CA SER A 27 20.84 -22.93 14.26
C SER A 27 21.32 -21.68 13.53
N SER A 28 22.62 -21.41 13.57
CA SER A 28 23.23 -20.25 12.91
C SER A 28 23.16 -20.29 11.37
N SER A 29 22.57 -21.34 10.78
CA SER A 29 22.12 -21.38 9.38
C SER A 29 20.83 -20.58 9.13
N ASP A 30 20.10 -20.25 10.19
CA ASP A 30 18.79 -19.59 10.13
C ASP A 30 18.90 -18.09 10.48
N ASN A 31 20.12 -17.54 10.46
CA ASN A 31 20.37 -16.09 10.48
C ASN A 31 20.17 -15.43 9.11
N ALA A 32 19.54 -16.12 8.17
CA ALA A 32 18.75 -15.46 7.14
C ALA A 32 17.32 -15.35 7.68
N TYR A 33 17.01 -14.25 8.37
CA TYR A 33 15.63 -13.76 8.38
C TYR A 33 15.20 -13.72 6.91
N ASP A 34 14.32 -14.66 6.58
CA ASP A 34 14.01 -15.08 5.23
C ASP A 34 13.33 -13.93 4.48
N LYS A 35 14.14 -13.07 3.87
CA LYS A 35 13.71 -12.06 2.91
C LYS A 35 13.14 -12.69 1.63
N THR A 36 13.22 -14.00 1.44
CA THR A 36 12.85 -14.65 0.17
C THR A 36 11.37 -14.98 0.05
N VAL A 37 10.56 -14.82 1.11
CA VAL A 37 9.09 -15.02 1.03
C VAL A 37 8.31 -13.70 0.90
N ILE A 38 8.93 -12.53 1.14
CA ILE A 38 8.26 -11.24 0.92
C ILE A 38 8.60 -10.77 -0.50
N LYS A 39 7.64 -10.90 -1.43
CA LYS A 39 7.73 -10.36 -2.79
C LYS A 39 7.95 -8.85 -2.73
N GLN A 40 9.21 -8.41 -2.78
CA GLN A 40 9.55 -6.99 -2.77
C GLN A 40 8.94 -6.30 -3.98
N LYS A 41 8.26 -5.19 -3.72
CA LYS A 41 7.63 -4.37 -4.77
C LYS A 41 8.55 -3.19 -5.07
N ASN A 42 8.79 -2.94 -6.36
CA ASN A 42 9.62 -1.83 -6.80
C ASN A 42 8.91 -0.50 -6.52
N MET A 43 9.49 0.32 -5.65
CA MET A 43 8.91 1.60 -5.24
C MET A 43 8.70 2.54 -6.42
N LEU A 44 9.66 2.59 -7.35
CA LEU A 44 9.60 3.43 -8.54
C LEU A 44 8.42 3.07 -9.45
N ILE A 45 8.19 1.77 -9.69
CA ILE A 45 7.04 1.28 -10.47
C ILE A 45 5.74 1.72 -9.80
N SER A 46 5.64 1.54 -8.48
CA SER A 46 4.47 1.97 -7.71
C SER A 46 4.18 3.46 -7.84
N ILE A 47 5.22 4.31 -7.85
CA ILE A 47 5.10 5.76 -8.01
C ILE A 47 4.69 6.12 -9.45
N LEU A 48 5.34 5.54 -10.45
CA LEU A 48 4.98 5.78 -11.86
C LEU A 48 3.52 5.42 -12.12
N LEU A 49 3.06 4.26 -11.66
CA LEU A 49 1.66 3.88 -11.79
C LEU A 49 0.73 4.86 -11.05
N ALA A 50 1.12 5.34 -9.86
CA ALA A 50 0.27 6.26 -9.11
C ALA A 50 0.14 7.63 -9.80
N ILE A 51 1.19 8.07 -10.48
CA ILE A 51 1.22 9.33 -11.22
C ILE A 51 0.40 9.21 -12.51
N PHE A 52 0.73 8.24 -13.36
CA PHE A 52 0.13 8.15 -14.70
C PHE A 52 -1.27 7.53 -14.69
N LEU A 53 -1.55 6.62 -13.76
CA LEU A 53 -2.77 5.82 -13.73
C LEU A 53 -3.35 5.78 -12.30
N PRO A 54 -4.01 6.87 -11.86
CA PRO A 54 -4.60 6.92 -10.54
C PRO A 54 -5.61 5.78 -10.33
N GLY A 55 -5.63 5.20 -9.14
CA GLY A 55 -6.41 3.98 -8.85
C GLY A 55 -5.71 2.66 -9.22
N ILE A 56 -5.10 2.56 -10.41
CA ILE A 56 -4.47 1.31 -10.90
C ILE A 56 -3.22 0.94 -10.08
N SER A 57 -2.50 1.94 -9.55
CA SER A 57 -1.39 1.70 -8.63
C SER A 57 -1.75 0.84 -7.41
N TYR A 58 -2.99 0.90 -6.92
CA TYR A 58 -3.43 0.06 -5.79
C TYR A 58 -3.57 -1.42 -6.18
N PHE A 59 -3.80 -1.74 -7.45
CA PHE A 59 -3.85 -3.13 -7.93
C PHE A 59 -2.45 -3.75 -7.92
N TYR A 60 -1.40 -2.97 -8.23
CA TYR A 60 -0.01 -3.43 -8.11
C TYR A 60 0.36 -3.81 -6.66
N ILE A 61 -0.24 -3.09 -5.71
CA ILE A 61 -0.07 -3.25 -4.25
C ILE A 61 -1.04 -4.29 -3.67
N GLU A 62 -1.93 -4.86 -4.50
CA GLU A 62 -2.96 -5.84 -4.11
C GLU A 62 -4.02 -5.27 -3.14
N GLN A 63 -4.16 -3.94 -3.07
CA GLN A 63 -5.18 -3.26 -2.27
C GLN A 63 -6.42 -2.90 -3.09
N TRP A 64 -7.20 -3.93 -3.45
CA TRP A 64 -8.34 -3.84 -4.38
C TRP A 64 -9.38 -2.77 -4.02
N TYR A 65 -9.83 -2.72 -2.76
CA TYR A 65 -10.87 -1.76 -2.34
C TYR A 65 -10.46 -0.30 -2.54
N SER A 66 -9.20 0.04 -2.24
CA SER A 66 -8.72 1.41 -2.44
C SER A 66 -8.57 1.74 -3.93
N GLY A 67 -8.16 0.76 -4.75
CA GLY A 67 -8.09 0.94 -6.20
C GLY A 67 -9.45 1.20 -6.84
N ILE A 68 -10.44 0.35 -6.53
CA ILE A 68 -11.81 0.48 -7.05
C ILE A 68 -12.44 1.80 -6.61
N LEU A 69 -12.25 2.19 -5.34
CA LEU A 69 -12.76 3.46 -4.81
C LEU A 69 -12.26 4.64 -5.64
N PHE A 70 -10.94 4.76 -5.85
CA PHE A 70 -10.38 5.87 -6.64
C PHE A 70 -10.80 5.81 -8.11
N LEU A 71 -10.88 4.61 -8.69
CA LEU A 71 -11.28 4.41 -10.08
C LEU A 71 -12.74 4.82 -10.34
N LEU A 72 -13.64 4.64 -9.36
CA LEU A 72 -15.04 5.09 -9.45
C LEU A 72 -15.23 6.55 -9.03
N LEU A 73 -14.47 7.03 -8.04
CA LEU A 73 -14.62 8.38 -7.51
C LEU A 73 -14.28 9.44 -8.58
N ILE A 74 -13.24 9.21 -9.38
CA ILE A 74 -12.80 10.16 -10.42
C ILE A 74 -13.94 10.46 -11.42
N PRO A 75 -14.50 9.48 -12.16
CA PRO A 75 -15.57 9.77 -13.11
C PRO A 75 -16.82 10.31 -12.43
N LEU A 76 -17.12 9.86 -11.21
CA LEU A 76 -18.29 10.34 -10.46
C LEU A 76 -18.20 11.83 -10.13
N ILE A 77 -17.02 12.34 -9.76
CA ILE A 77 -16.79 13.77 -9.51
C ILE A 77 -16.95 14.59 -10.79
N PHE A 78 -16.43 14.11 -11.93
CA PHE A 78 -16.60 14.80 -13.21
C PHE A 78 -18.05 14.82 -13.68
N ILE A 79 -18.76 13.70 -13.54
CA ILE A 79 -20.18 13.59 -13.89
C ILE A 79 -21.02 14.51 -12.99
N SER A 80 -20.79 14.49 -11.68
CA SER A 80 -21.53 15.35 -10.75
C SER A 80 -21.28 16.83 -11.05
N TYR A 81 -20.04 17.21 -11.35
CA TYR A 81 -19.70 18.56 -11.78
C TYR A 81 -20.41 18.94 -13.08
N ALA A 82 -20.41 18.07 -14.10
CA ALA A 82 -21.07 18.33 -15.38
C ALA A 82 -22.58 18.53 -15.22
N VAL A 83 -23.24 17.71 -14.39
CA VAL A 83 -24.67 17.83 -14.08
C VAL A 83 -24.97 19.15 -13.37
N ILE A 84 -24.17 19.50 -12.35
CA ILE A 84 -24.31 20.77 -11.63
C ILE A 84 -24.15 21.95 -12.60
N ALA A 85 -23.08 21.96 -13.41
CA ALA A 85 -22.80 23.03 -14.36
C ALA A 85 -23.94 23.21 -15.38
N ALA A 86 -24.50 22.11 -15.90
CA ALA A 86 -25.63 22.14 -16.84
C ALA A 86 -26.93 22.68 -16.21
N PHE A 87 -27.19 22.34 -14.94
CA PHE A 87 -28.35 22.86 -14.22
C PHE A 87 -28.22 24.35 -13.92
N TYR A 88 -27.02 24.78 -13.50
CA TYR A 88 -26.73 26.19 -13.24
C TYR A 88 -26.82 27.05 -14.49
N SER A 89 -26.29 26.59 -15.64
CA SER A 89 -26.38 27.35 -16.90
C SER A 89 -27.80 27.48 -17.44
N SER A 90 -28.67 26.51 -17.17
CA SER A 90 -30.09 26.56 -17.54
C SER A 90 -30.88 27.57 -16.70
N THR A 91 -30.50 27.74 -15.43
CA THR A 91 -31.27 28.55 -14.47
C THR A 91 -30.73 29.97 -14.32
N TYR A 92 -29.42 30.17 -14.48
CA TYR A 92 -28.73 31.42 -14.21
C TYR A 92 -27.73 31.75 -15.33
N SER A 93 -27.67 33.01 -15.77
CA SER A 93 -26.68 33.50 -16.76
C SER A 93 -25.29 33.79 -16.14
N ILE A 94 -24.91 33.04 -15.10
CA ILE A 94 -23.64 33.24 -14.36
C ILE A 94 -22.57 32.31 -14.94
N SER A 95 -21.33 32.78 -15.04
CA SER A 95 -20.18 31.99 -15.48
C SER A 95 -19.80 30.94 -14.42
N SER A 96 -19.77 29.66 -14.82
CA SER A 96 -19.50 28.50 -13.94
C SER A 96 -18.02 28.30 -13.56
N GLU A 97 -17.17 29.30 -13.80
CA GLU A 97 -15.71 29.17 -13.72
C GLU A 97 -15.21 28.89 -12.30
N ILE A 98 -15.79 29.54 -11.28
CA ILE A 98 -15.40 29.35 -9.88
C ILE A 98 -15.59 27.87 -9.46
N GLY A 99 -16.66 27.24 -9.95
CA GLY A 99 -16.93 25.82 -9.70
C GLY A 99 -15.86 24.91 -10.29
N VAL A 100 -15.40 25.19 -11.52
CA VAL A 100 -14.31 24.45 -12.16
C VAL A 100 -13.06 24.49 -11.29
N TYR A 101 -12.65 25.67 -10.85
CA TYR A 101 -11.42 25.83 -10.07
C TYR A 101 -11.47 25.13 -8.72
N LEU A 102 -12.63 25.17 -8.03
CA LEU A 102 -12.82 24.45 -6.78
C LEU A 102 -12.76 22.93 -6.97
N VAL A 103 -13.35 22.40 -8.04
CA VAL A 103 -13.29 20.97 -8.36
C VAL A 103 -11.87 20.56 -8.73
N MET A 104 -11.16 21.35 -9.55
CA MET A 104 -9.76 21.10 -9.90
C MET A 104 -8.86 21.08 -8.67
N LEU A 105 -9.04 22.03 -7.74
CA LEU A 105 -8.26 22.09 -6.51
C LEU A 105 -8.55 20.88 -5.60
N THR A 106 -9.83 20.52 -5.44
CA THR A 106 -10.23 19.34 -4.68
C THR A 106 -9.63 18.07 -5.27
N TRP A 107 -9.66 17.94 -6.60
CA TRP A 107 -9.06 16.82 -7.31
C TRP A 107 -7.54 16.75 -7.13
N LEU A 108 -6.84 17.88 -7.23
CA LEU A 108 -5.40 17.96 -6.99
C LEU A 108 -5.03 17.46 -5.58
N VAL A 109 -5.78 17.89 -4.57
CA VAL A 109 -5.55 17.46 -3.18
C VAL A 109 -5.76 15.95 -3.03
N LEU A 110 -6.84 15.41 -3.58
CA LEU A 110 -7.11 13.96 -3.56
C LEU A 110 -6.03 13.16 -4.29
N TYR A 111 -5.53 13.69 -5.41
CA TYR A 111 -4.47 13.07 -6.19
C TYR A 111 -3.13 13.03 -5.44
N ILE A 112 -2.72 14.13 -4.81
CA ILE A 112 -1.52 14.17 -3.96
C ILE A 112 -1.65 13.21 -2.78
N PHE A 113 -2.83 13.19 -2.13
CA PHE A 113 -3.11 12.28 -1.02
C PHE A 113 -3.01 10.80 -1.45
N GLN A 114 -3.52 10.46 -2.63
CA GLN A 114 -3.43 9.13 -3.22
C GLN A 114 -1.97 8.69 -3.36
N ILE A 115 -1.11 9.53 -3.94
CA ILE A 115 0.31 9.25 -4.14
C ILE A 115 1.02 9.04 -2.81
N TYR A 116 0.79 9.92 -1.83
CA TYR A 116 1.35 9.77 -0.48
C TYR A 116 0.95 8.42 0.15
N LYS A 117 -0.33 8.07 0.07
CA LYS A 117 -0.86 6.82 0.62
C LYS A 117 -0.20 5.61 -0.05
N VAL A 118 -0.03 5.63 -1.38
CA VAL A 118 0.67 4.57 -2.14
C VAL A 118 2.12 4.42 -1.68
N ILE A 119 2.88 5.52 -1.61
CA ILE A 119 4.28 5.51 -1.15
C ILE A 119 4.41 4.89 0.25
N LYS A 120 3.52 5.31 1.17
CA LYS A 120 3.49 4.79 2.53
C LYS A 120 3.21 3.28 2.55
N LEU A 121 2.22 2.81 1.79
CA LEU A 121 1.86 1.39 1.72
C LEU A 121 2.96 0.52 1.14
N THR A 122 3.57 0.95 0.04
CA THR A 122 4.67 0.19 -0.59
C THR A 122 5.85 0.04 0.36
N LYS A 123 6.16 1.06 1.17
CA LYS A 123 7.19 0.98 2.21
C LYS A 123 6.82 -0.04 3.30
N LEU A 124 5.58 -0.03 3.78
CA LEU A 124 5.11 -0.95 4.83
C LEU A 124 5.12 -2.42 4.36
N ILE A 125 4.76 -2.68 3.10
CA ILE A 125 4.82 -4.03 2.49
C ILE A 125 6.26 -4.50 2.35
N ASN A 126 7.16 -3.64 1.85
CA ASN A 126 8.58 -3.98 1.71
C ASN A 126 9.27 -4.21 3.06
N GLN A 127 8.75 -3.62 4.14
CA GLN A 127 9.17 -3.87 5.52
C GLN A 127 8.51 -5.11 6.16
N GLY A 128 7.57 -5.77 5.45
CA GLY A 128 6.83 -6.92 5.96
C GLY A 128 5.80 -6.62 7.04
N ILE A 129 5.48 -5.34 7.28
CA ILE A 129 4.54 -4.89 8.32
C ILE A 129 3.10 -5.20 7.92
N ILE A 130 2.77 -5.09 6.63
CA ILE A 130 1.43 -5.32 6.08
C ILE A 130 1.52 -6.34 4.94
N ARG A 131 0.54 -7.24 4.89
CA ARG A 131 0.30 -8.20 3.80
C ARG A 131 -1.20 -8.18 3.46
N PHE A 132 -1.53 -8.27 2.17
CA PHE A 132 -2.91 -8.23 1.66
C PHE A 132 -3.28 -9.58 1.05
#